data_AF-R9HMK5-F1
#
_entry.id   AF-R9HMK5-F1
#
_cell.length_a   1.000
_cell.length_b   1.000
_cell.length_c   1.000
_cell.angle_alpha   90.00
_cell.angle_beta   90.00
_cell.angle_gamma   90.00
#
_symmetry.space_group_name_H-M   'P 1'
#
loop_
_entity.id
_entity.type
_entity.pdbx_description
1 polymer ?
#
loop_
_entity_poly.entity_id
_entity_poly.type
_entity_poly.pdbx_seq_one_letter_code
_entity_poly.pdbx_strand_id
1 'polypeptide(L)'
;MRQRIYIWIAVVIVLLFVFSCKTRYVPVEIKTTETVEVHDTTITERLVPYKDSTATRDTVSFLSNPYAYSWARYSGGILQHSLGIWPNSVLIVTVPHYMTVTKRIEVPKIVEVEKKLNWWQKTKIEIGGWSMIMNILLISMMIVRWLRKKRRCP
;
A
#
# COMPACT_ATOMS: atom_id res chain seq x y z
N MET A 1 -69.96 17.38 -0.26
CA MET A 1 -69.38 16.19 0.41
C MET A 1 -68.47 15.36 -0.52
N ARG A 2 -68.95 14.87 -1.67
CA ARG A 2 -68.20 13.90 -2.50
C ARG A 2 -66.91 14.45 -3.15
N GLN A 3 -66.84 15.73 -3.50
CA GLN A 3 -65.63 16.35 -4.10
C GLN A 3 -64.47 16.54 -3.10
N ARG A 4 -64.76 16.92 -1.85
CA ARG A 4 -63.73 17.08 -0.81
C ARG A 4 -63.01 15.76 -0.51
N ILE A 5 -63.75 14.64 -0.56
CA ILE A 5 -63.19 13.29 -0.36
C ILE A 5 -62.16 12.95 -1.45
N TYR A 6 -62.44 13.28 -2.73
CA TYR A 6 -61.49 13.03 -3.81
C TYR A 6 -60.22 13.89 -3.73
N ILE A 7 -60.33 15.11 -3.20
CA ILE A 7 -59.19 16.00 -2.97
C ILE A 7 -58.29 15.42 -1.85
N TRP A 8 -58.88 14.97 -0.74
CA TRP A 8 -58.12 14.33 0.34
C TRP A 8 -57.43 13.03 -0.09
N ILE A 9 -58.07 12.22 -0.93
CA ILE A 9 -57.47 10.99 -1.50
C ILE A 9 -56.28 11.34 -2.41
N ALA A 10 -56.41 12.37 -3.25
CA ALA A 10 -55.32 12.80 -4.13
C ALA A 10 -54.10 13.33 -3.35
N VAL A 11 -54.34 14.06 -2.26
CA VAL A 11 -53.27 14.58 -1.38
C VAL A 11 -52.50 13.44 -0.70
N VAL A 12 -53.20 12.40 -0.22
CA VAL A 12 -52.55 11.22 0.38
C VAL A 12 -51.68 10.46 -0.63
N ILE A 13 -52.16 10.33 -1.87
CA ILE A 13 -51.41 9.67 -2.95
C ILE A 13 -50.13 10.45 -3.28
N VAL A 14 -50.19 11.78 -3.39
CA VAL A 14 -49.01 12.62 -3.66
C VAL A 14 -47.99 12.53 -2.53
N LEU A 15 -48.44 12.51 -1.28
CA LEU A 15 -47.57 12.37 -0.11
C LEU A 15 -46.82 11.03 -0.08
N LEU A 16 -47.45 9.94 -0.57
CA LEU A 16 -46.82 8.61 -0.67
C LEU A 16 -45.73 8.55 -1.76
N PHE A 17 -45.81 9.35 -2.82
CA PHE A 17 -44.77 9.42 -3.85
C PHE A 17 -43.50 10.12 -3.38
N VAL A 18 -43.61 11.12 -2.49
CA VAL A 18 -42.48 11.93 -2.00
C VAL A 18 -41.56 11.15 -1.04
N PHE A 19 -42.08 10.12 -0.34
CA PHE A 19 -41.27 9.29 0.56
C PHE A 19 -40.47 8.16 -0.14
N SER A 20 -40.60 7.99 -1.46
CA SER A 20 -39.89 6.94 -2.21
C SER A 20 -38.55 7.45 -2.78
N CYS A 21 -37.67 7.93 -1.92
CA CYS A 21 -36.35 8.43 -2.31
C CYS A 21 -35.36 7.26 -2.45
N LYS A 22 -34.99 6.90 -3.68
CA LYS A 22 -33.94 5.90 -3.96
C LYS A 22 -32.55 6.54 -3.91
N THR A 23 -31.65 6.05 -3.06
CA THR A 23 -30.22 6.31 -3.18
C THR A 23 -29.51 5.05 -3.66
N ARG A 24 -28.86 5.12 -4.83
CA ARG A 24 -28.01 4.07 -5.39
C ARG A 24 -26.56 4.40 -5.07
N TYR A 25 -25.87 3.51 -4.34
CA TYR A 25 -24.45 3.62 -4.02
C TYR A 25 -23.60 2.87 -5.05
N VAL A 26 -22.46 3.42 -5.45
CA VAL A 26 -21.47 2.80 -6.35
C VAL A 26 -20.08 3.00 -5.75
N PRO A 27 -19.32 1.95 -5.44
CA PRO A 27 -17.95 2.07 -4.94
C PRO A 27 -16.92 2.22 -6.06
N VAL A 28 -15.83 2.95 -5.78
CA VAL A 28 -14.68 3.18 -6.68
C VAL A 28 -13.39 2.76 -5.97
N GLU A 29 -12.61 1.88 -6.60
CA GLU A 29 -11.28 1.48 -6.11
C GLU A 29 -10.19 2.43 -6.65
N ILE A 30 -9.37 2.99 -5.76
CA ILE A 30 -8.15 3.75 -6.10
C ILE A 30 -6.94 2.82 -5.87
N LYS A 31 -6.07 2.66 -6.87
CA LYS A 31 -4.80 1.93 -6.72
C LYS A 31 -3.61 2.88 -6.88
N THR A 32 -2.87 3.07 -5.79
CA THR A 32 -1.59 3.79 -5.76
C THR A 32 -0.46 2.76 -5.68
N THR A 33 0.51 2.86 -6.59
CA THR A 33 1.71 2.02 -6.60
C THR A 33 2.91 2.90 -6.26
N GLU A 34 3.65 2.56 -5.21
CA GLU A 34 4.92 3.23 -4.87
C GLU A 34 6.10 2.33 -5.24
N THR A 35 7.07 2.91 -5.94
CA THR A 35 8.34 2.29 -6.36
C THR A 35 9.49 2.92 -5.56
N VAL A 36 10.39 2.10 -5.04
CA VAL A 36 11.57 2.55 -4.29
C VAL A 36 12.84 2.21 -5.08
N GLU A 37 13.68 3.22 -5.31
CA GLU A 37 14.99 3.09 -5.96
C GLU A 37 16.10 2.87 -4.92
N VAL A 38 17.13 2.09 -5.29
CA VAL A 38 18.22 1.65 -4.40
C VAL A 38 19.57 2.13 -4.92
N HIS A 39 20.44 2.58 -4.01
CA HIS A 39 21.81 2.97 -4.32
C HIS A 39 22.82 2.06 -3.60
N ASP A 40 23.83 1.63 -4.37
CA ASP A 40 25.00 0.90 -3.87
C ASP A 40 26.07 1.90 -3.41
N THR A 41 26.39 1.89 -2.13
CA THR A 41 27.46 2.69 -1.53
C THR A 41 28.68 1.81 -1.36
N THR A 42 29.79 2.23 -1.98
CA THR A 42 31.10 1.59 -1.81
C THR A 42 31.76 2.22 -0.59
N ILE A 43 31.82 1.49 0.53
CA ILE A 43 32.52 1.98 1.75
C ILE A 43 34.01 1.75 1.55
N THR A 44 34.79 2.84 1.60
CA THR A 44 36.25 2.79 1.58
C THR A 44 36.76 2.63 3.01
N GLU A 45 37.11 1.40 3.40
CA GLU A 45 37.74 1.18 4.72
C GLU A 45 39.20 1.67 4.71
N ARG A 46 39.54 2.47 5.72
CA ARG A 46 40.92 2.91 5.94
C ARG A 46 41.69 1.79 6.63
N LEU A 47 42.52 1.07 5.88
CA LEU A 47 43.44 0.09 6.43
C LEU A 47 44.31 0.72 7.52
N VAL A 48 44.49 0.04 8.66
CA VAL A 48 45.46 0.48 9.69
C VAL A 48 46.85 0.13 9.18
N PRO A 49 47.70 1.12 8.82
CA PRO A 49 49.03 0.84 8.33
C PRO A 49 49.91 0.35 9.50
N TYR A 50 50.52 -0.82 9.36
CA TYR A 50 51.52 -1.30 10.32
C TYR A 50 52.82 -0.51 10.13
N LYS A 51 53.22 0.24 11.15
CA LYS A 51 54.49 0.95 11.22
C LYS A 51 55.21 0.53 12.48
N ASP A 52 56.41 -0.01 12.29
CA ASP A 52 57.31 -0.35 13.39
C ASP A 52 58.71 0.18 13.08
N SER A 53 59.49 0.45 14.13
CA SER A 53 60.82 1.02 14.02
C SER A 53 61.69 0.51 15.15
N THR A 54 62.87 0.00 14.81
CA THR A 54 63.86 -0.50 15.77
C THR A 54 65.22 0.09 15.47
N ALA A 55 66.02 0.30 16.52
CA ALA A 55 67.39 0.79 16.42
C ALA A 55 68.33 -0.19 17.13
N THR A 56 69.25 -0.77 16.36
CA THR A 56 70.23 -1.73 16.87
C THR A 56 71.61 -1.10 16.87
N ARG A 57 72.44 -1.39 17.88
CA ARG A 57 73.85 -0.94 17.93
C ARG A 57 74.80 -1.77 17.04
N ASP A 58 74.27 -2.79 16.40
CA ASP A 58 75.02 -3.71 15.55
C ASP A 58 75.04 -3.26 14.09
N THR A 59 75.86 -3.95 13.29
CA THR A 59 75.91 -3.73 11.83
C THR A 59 74.77 -4.41 11.09
N VAL A 60 73.91 -5.17 11.77
CA VAL A 60 72.75 -5.86 11.19
C VAL A 60 71.47 -5.46 11.94
N SER A 61 70.38 -5.28 11.20
CA SER A 61 69.06 -5.01 11.75
C SER A 61 68.02 -5.88 11.07
N PHE A 62 67.12 -6.47 11.85
CA PHE A 62 65.96 -7.22 11.38
C PHE A 62 64.69 -6.62 11.98
N LEU A 63 63.66 -6.46 11.15
CA LEU A 63 62.37 -5.93 11.55
C LEU A 63 61.27 -6.70 10.84
N SER A 64 60.29 -7.21 11.59
CA SER A 64 59.17 -7.96 11.03
C SER A 64 57.84 -7.56 11.65
N ASN A 65 56.79 -7.60 10.84
CA ASN A 65 55.41 -7.50 11.25
C ASN A 65 54.66 -8.79 10.82
N PRO A 66 53.36 -8.94 11.14
CA PRO A 66 52.60 -10.14 10.77
C PRO A 66 52.52 -10.43 9.25
N TYR A 67 52.82 -9.45 8.40
CA TYR A 67 52.68 -9.56 6.95
C TYR A 67 54.01 -9.58 6.19
N ALA A 68 55.04 -8.93 6.72
CA ALA A 68 56.28 -8.66 6.04
C ALA A 68 57.47 -8.70 7.00
N TYR A 69 58.64 -8.89 6.42
CA TYR A 69 59.91 -8.84 7.12
C TYR A 69 60.91 -8.04 6.30
N SER A 70 61.83 -7.40 6.99
CA SER A 70 62.91 -6.63 6.40
C SER A 70 64.19 -6.88 7.16
N TRP A 71 65.31 -6.84 6.43
CA TRP A 71 66.63 -6.90 7.05
C TRP A 71 67.56 -5.92 6.36
N ALA A 72 68.51 -5.42 7.13
CA ALA A 72 69.59 -4.59 6.63
C ALA A 72 70.90 -5.04 7.26
N ARG A 73 71.98 -4.90 6.48
CA ARG A 73 73.34 -5.23 6.88
C ARG A 73 74.30 -4.17 6.36
N TYR A 74 75.12 -3.64 7.23
CA TYR A 74 76.17 -2.69 6.91
C TYR A 74 77.54 -3.38 6.97
N SER A 75 78.29 -3.35 5.88
CA SER A 75 79.61 -3.98 5.81
C SER A 75 80.49 -3.28 4.78
N GLY A 76 81.70 -2.88 5.18
CA GLY A 76 82.68 -2.30 4.26
C GLY A 76 82.21 -1.02 3.55
N GLY A 77 81.42 -0.18 4.23
CA GLY A 77 80.86 1.03 3.64
C GLY A 77 79.59 0.82 2.79
N ILE A 78 79.13 -0.43 2.65
CA ILE A 78 77.95 -0.77 1.85
C ILE A 78 76.80 -1.17 2.78
N LEU A 79 75.64 -0.55 2.57
CA LEU A 79 74.38 -0.93 3.21
C LEU A 79 73.57 -1.83 2.28
N GLN A 80 73.41 -3.08 2.67
CA GLN A 80 72.50 -4.02 2.04
C GLN A 80 71.14 -3.94 2.74
N HIS A 81 70.05 -3.91 1.96
CA HIS A 81 68.69 -3.97 2.50
C HIS A 81 67.84 -4.93 1.67
N SER A 82 66.88 -5.57 2.33
CA SER A 82 65.93 -6.46 1.68
C SER A 82 64.60 -6.43 2.41
N LEU A 83 63.51 -6.56 1.65
CA LEU A 83 62.13 -6.57 2.13
C LEU A 83 61.40 -7.74 1.47
N GLY A 84 60.66 -8.51 2.27
CA GLY A 84 59.86 -9.64 1.82
C GLY A 84 58.50 -9.69 2.50
N ILE A 85 57.56 -10.41 1.89
CA ILE A 85 56.21 -10.66 2.40
C ILE A 85 56.14 -12.13 2.83
N TRP A 86 55.50 -12.42 3.96
CA TRP A 86 55.30 -13.80 4.39
C TRP A 86 54.34 -14.52 3.43
N PRO A 87 54.59 -15.78 3.05
CA PRO A 87 53.78 -16.48 2.05
C PRO A 87 52.30 -16.65 2.44
N ASN A 88 51.98 -16.58 3.74
CA ASN A 88 50.62 -16.73 4.28
C ASN A 88 50.05 -15.43 4.88
N SER A 89 50.61 -14.26 4.55
CA SER A 89 50.12 -12.98 5.06
C SER A 89 48.78 -12.61 4.41
N VAL A 90 47.69 -12.63 5.18
CA VAL A 90 46.35 -12.21 4.69
C VAL A 90 45.89 -10.98 5.46
N LEU A 91 45.48 -9.95 4.72
CA LEU A 91 44.82 -8.78 5.28
C LEU A 91 43.30 -9.01 5.24
N ILE A 92 42.67 -9.17 6.40
CA ILE A 92 41.22 -9.33 6.51
C ILE A 92 40.60 -7.93 6.43
N VAL A 93 40.00 -7.61 5.29
CA VAL A 93 39.16 -6.42 5.13
C VAL A 93 37.71 -6.83 5.40
N THR A 94 37.10 -6.26 6.44
CA THR A 94 35.71 -6.59 6.80
C THR A 94 34.78 -5.60 6.13
N VAL A 95 34.39 -5.87 4.89
CA VAL A 95 33.42 -4.99 4.21
C VAL A 95 32.01 -5.27 4.76
N PRO A 96 31.34 -4.30 5.42
CA PRO A 96 29.97 -4.50 5.85
C PRO A 96 29.05 -4.56 4.62
N HIS A 97 28.51 -5.76 4.36
CA HIS A 97 27.46 -5.93 3.36
C HIS A 97 26.14 -5.52 4.02
N TYR A 98 25.60 -4.35 3.67
CA TYR A 98 24.23 -4.05 4.02
C TYR A 98 23.31 -4.76 3.01
N MET A 99 22.45 -5.64 3.50
CA MET A 99 21.41 -6.26 2.67
C MET A 99 20.08 -5.61 3.00
N THR A 100 19.49 -4.94 2.00
CA THR A 100 18.14 -4.40 2.13
C THR A 100 17.15 -5.52 1.84
N VAL A 101 16.60 -6.13 2.90
CA VAL A 101 15.58 -7.19 2.76
C VAL A 101 14.22 -6.55 2.48
N THR A 102 13.79 -6.60 1.22
CA THR A 102 12.46 -6.15 0.80
C THR A 102 11.41 -7.16 1.25
N LYS A 103 10.78 -6.94 2.41
CA LYS A 103 9.58 -7.69 2.79
C LYS A 103 8.37 -7.13 2.04
N ARG A 104 7.87 -7.87 1.05
CA ARG A 104 6.56 -7.64 0.46
C ARG A 104 5.49 -8.02 1.50
N ILE A 105 5.03 -7.04 2.27
CA ILE A 105 3.87 -7.21 3.14
C ILE A 105 2.65 -7.07 2.25
N GLU A 106 2.06 -8.20 1.88
CA GLU A 106 0.77 -8.23 1.21
C GLU A 106 -0.30 -7.83 2.24
N VAL A 107 -0.54 -6.52 2.36
CA VAL A 107 -1.68 -6.03 3.15
C VAL A 107 -2.93 -6.60 2.49
N PRO A 108 -3.76 -7.37 3.22
CA PRO A 108 -4.97 -7.93 2.64
C PRO A 108 -5.82 -6.78 2.12
N LYS A 109 -5.99 -6.74 0.80
CA LYS A 109 -6.83 -5.77 0.10
C LYS A 109 -8.20 -5.80 0.79
N ILE A 110 -8.68 -4.66 1.28
CA ILE A 110 -10.06 -4.53 1.73
C ILE A 110 -10.90 -4.58 0.46
N VAL A 111 -11.22 -5.80 0.01
CA VAL A 111 -12.11 -6.00 -1.13
C VAL A 111 -13.47 -5.49 -0.68
N GLU A 112 -13.97 -4.45 -1.33
CA GLU A 112 -15.31 -3.94 -1.09
C GLU A 112 -16.32 -4.97 -1.63
N VAL A 113 -16.60 -5.97 -0.81
CA VAL A 113 -17.58 -7.01 -1.12
C VAL A 113 -18.95 -6.36 -1.24
N GLU A 114 -19.62 -6.57 -2.37
CA GLU A 114 -21.01 -6.17 -2.58
C GLU A 114 -21.87 -6.70 -1.43
N LYS A 115 -22.34 -5.78 -0.56
CA LYS A 115 -23.15 -6.16 0.58
C LYS A 115 -24.50 -6.67 0.06
N LYS A 116 -24.68 -7.99 0.07
CA LYS A 116 -25.98 -8.62 -0.21
C LYS A 116 -27.02 -7.97 0.71
N LEU A 117 -28.08 -7.45 0.12
CA LEU A 117 -29.15 -6.76 0.85
C LEU A 117 -29.67 -7.70 1.94
N ASN A 118 -29.66 -7.21 3.18
CA ASN A 118 -30.27 -7.95 4.29
C ASN A 118 -31.75 -8.20 3.93
N TRP A 119 -32.32 -9.31 4.38
CA TRP A 119 -33.71 -9.67 4.13
C TRP A 119 -34.65 -8.49 4.41
N TRP A 120 -34.41 -7.75 5.51
CA TRP A 120 -35.14 -6.52 5.84
C TRP A 120 -35.02 -5.37 4.83
N GLN A 121 -33.88 -5.20 4.18
CA GLN A 121 -33.69 -4.20 3.14
C GLN A 121 -34.36 -4.63 1.83
N LYS A 122 -34.26 -5.93 1.51
CA LYS A 122 -34.92 -6.52 0.36
C LYS A 122 -36.45 -6.42 0.49
N THR A 123 -36.99 -6.74 1.66
CA THR A 123 -38.43 -6.61 1.94
C THR A 123 -38.88 -5.15 1.88
N LYS A 124 -38.11 -4.17 2.39
CA LYS A 124 -38.43 -2.74 2.24
C LYS A 124 -38.52 -2.30 0.77
N ILE A 125 -37.60 -2.76 -0.07
CA ILE A 125 -37.60 -2.45 -1.51
C ILE A 125 -38.80 -3.11 -2.20
N GLU A 126 -39.09 -4.37 -1.87
CA GLU A 126 -40.25 -5.08 -2.40
C GLU A 126 -41.57 -4.40 -1.98
N ILE A 127 -41.74 -4.06 -0.69
CA ILE A 127 -42.92 -3.35 -0.17
C ILE A 127 -43.11 -2.00 -0.88
N GLY A 128 -42.02 -1.26 -1.13
CA GLY A 128 -42.05 -0.02 -1.90
C GLY A 128 -42.51 -0.23 -3.35
N GLY A 129 -42.12 -1.34 -3.99
CA GLY A 129 -42.58 -1.71 -5.34
C GLY A 129 -44.07 -2.04 -5.39
N TRP A 130 -44.56 -2.84 -4.44
CA TRP A 130 -45.99 -3.18 -4.33
C TRP A 130 -46.86 -1.95 -4.05
N SER A 131 -46.38 -1.03 -3.21
CA SER A 131 -47.04 0.26 -2.93
C SER A 131 -47.29 1.08 -4.21
N MET A 132 -46.31 1.15 -5.11
CA MET A 132 -46.44 1.89 -6.37
C MET A 132 -47.53 1.30 -7.28
N ILE A 133 -47.59 -0.04 -7.39
CA ILE A 133 -48.57 -0.74 -8.22
C ILE A 133 -49.99 -0.50 -7.69
N MET A 134 -50.19 -0.61 -6.38
CA MET A 134 -51.50 -0.41 -5.75
C MET A 134 -52.03 1.01 -5.94
N ASN A 135 -51.16 2.02 -5.87
CA ASN A 135 -51.55 3.41 -6.13
C ASN A 135 -52.00 3.62 -7.58
N ILE A 136 -51.28 3.05 -8.55
CA ILE A 136 -51.63 3.15 -9.98
C ILE A 136 -53.00 2.51 -10.25
N LEU A 137 -53.27 1.34 -9.68
CA LEU A 137 -54.56 0.66 -9.82
C LEU A 137 -55.72 1.46 -9.23
N LEU A 138 -55.51 2.10 -8.08
CA LEU A 138 -56.54 2.88 -7.40
C LEU A 138 -56.91 4.16 -8.17
N ILE A 139 -55.92 4.85 -8.73
CA ILE A 139 -56.10 6.00 -9.62
C ILE A 139 -56.84 5.57 -10.90
N SER A 140 -56.43 4.47 -11.52
CA SER A 140 -57.09 3.87 -12.69
C SER A 140 -58.57 3.61 -12.42
N MET A 141 -58.90 2.95 -11.31
CA MET A 141 -60.30 2.71 -10.92
C MET A 141 -61.09 3.99 -10.69
N MET A 142 -60.48 5.02 -10.11
CA MET A 142 -61.12 6.31 -9.93
C MET A 142 -61.42 7.01 -11.26
N ILE A 143 -60.49 6.99 -12.21
CA ILE A 143 -60.69 7.55 -13.56
C ILE A 143 -61.80 6.78 -14.29
N VAL A 144 -61.80 5.46 -14.23
CA VAL A 144 -62.86 4.63 -14.85
C VAL A 144 -64.23 4.93 -14.24
N ARG A 145 -64.33 5.04 -12.91
CA ARG A 145 -65.56 5.45 -12.23
C ARG A 145 -66.01 6.86 -12.63
N TRP A 146 -65.07 7.80 -12.76
CA TRP A 146 -65.36 9.16 -13.20
C TRP A 146 -65.87 9.20 -14.65
N LEU A 147 -65.21 8.49 -15.58
CA LEU A 147 -65.64 8.37 -16.98
C LEU A 147 -67.01 7.68 -17.11
N ARG A 148 -67.30 6.65 -16.31
CA ARG A 148 -68.62 5.99 -16.27
C ARG A 148 -69.71 6.91 -15.71
N LYS A 149 -69.37 7.79 -14.75
CA LYS A 149 -70.30 8.77 -14.19
C LYS A 149 -70.56 9.91 -15.18
N LYS A 150 -69.54 10.39 -15.88
CA LYS A 150 -69.66 11.43 -16.92
C LYS A 150 -70.51 10.96 -18.10
N ARG A 151 -70.43 9.67 -18.48
CA ARG A 151 -71.31 9.05 -19.48
C ARG A 151 -72.76 8.84 -19.02
N ARG A 152 -73.10 9.13 -17.77
CA ARG A 152 -74.43 8.89 -17.16
C ARG A 152 -75.15 10.18 -16.75
N CYS A 153 -74.65 11.34 -17.18
CA CYS A 153 -75.38 12.60 -17.15
C CYS A 153 -75.74 12.96 -18.61
N PRO A 154 -77.00 13.28 -18.94
CA PRO A 154 -77.32 13.97 -20.19
C PRO A 154 -76.64 15.35 -20.24
#